data_AF-A0A1I6HKK9-F1
#
_entry.id   AF-A0A1I6HKK9-F1
#
_cell.length_a   1.000
_cell.length_b   1.000
_cell.length_c   1.000
_cell.angle_alpha   90.00
_cell.angle_beta   90.00
_cell.angle_gamma   90.00
#
_symmetry.space_group_name_H-M   'P 1'
#
loop_
_entity.id
_entity.type
_entity.pdbx_description
1 polymer ?
#
loop_
_entity_poly.entity_id
_entity_poly.type
_entity_poly.pdbx_seq_one_letter_code
_entity_poly.pdbx_strand_id
1 'polypeptide(L)'
;MPTNDDAPHANWAEADADEHVHQKYDPRPVTRFDRVSDDARSPSLWLRPVDPNTEHAETERYGVSVVREGEEGNEPFAHTEGFEAARRVAKAFVEAYERAVDGGSDSPIEAGKEAARSADDAVSAPV
;
A
#
# COMPACT_ATOMS: atom_id res chain seq x y z
N MET A 1 -20.38 6.46 0.20
CA MET A 1 -19.67 6.54 -1.09
C MET A 1 -18.24 6.86 -0.74
N PRO A 2 -17.27 5.93 -0.89
CA PRO A 2 -15.86 6.30 -0.76
C PRO A 2 -15.59 7.40 -1.79
N THR A 3 -15.15 8.56 -1.32
CA THR A 3 -14.76 9.66 -2.19
C THR A 3 -13.41 9.32 -2.76
N ASN A 4 -13.28 9.32 -4.09
CA ASN A 4 -12.03 9.04 -4.80
C ASN A 4 -10.90 10.06 -4.52
N ASP A 5 -11.13 11.02 -3.60
CA ASP A 5 -10.19 12.07 -3.19
C ASP A 5 -9.01 11.56 -2.35
N ASP A 6 -9.14 10.40 -1.70
CA ASP A 6 -8.09 9.83 -0.85
C ASP A 6 -7.19 8.81 -1.54
N ALA A 7 -7.49 8.47 -2.80
CA ALA A 7 -6.71 7.53 -3.58
C ALA A 7 -5.32 8.11 -3.93
N PRO A 8 -4.25 7.28 -3.93
CA PRO A 8 -2.91 7.73 -4.25
C PRO A 8 -2.77 8.23 -5.70
N HIS A 9 -3.65 7.81 -6.61
CA HIS A 9 -3.63 8.17 -8.04
C HIS A 9 -4.99 7.93 -8.71
N ALA A 10 -5.26 8.59 -9.84
CA ALA A 10 -6.55 8.54 -10.54
C ALA A 10 -6.94 7.13 -11.06
N ASN A 11 -5.95 6.29 -11.35
CA ASN A 11 -6.16 4.90 -11.80
C ASN A 11 -6.27 3.91 -10.63
N TRP A 12 -6.39 4.39 -9.40
CA TRP A 12 -6.49 3.58 -8.19
C TRP A 12 -7.69 4.05 -7.39
N ALA A 13 -8.38 3.12 -6.76
CA ALA A 13 -9.52 3.40 -5.91
C ALA A 13 -9.31 2.73 -4.56
N GLU A 14 -9.72 3.40 -3.49
CA GLU A 14 -9.83 2.76 -2.19
C GLU A 14 -10.93 1.69 -2.24
N ALA A 15 -10.60 0.52 -1.72
CA ALA A 15 -11.48 -0.61 -1.61
C ALA A 15 -11.60 -1.02 -0.14
N ASP A 16 -12.79 -1.47 0.23
CA ASP A 16 -13.03 -1.99 1.57
C ASP A 16 -12.18 -3.23 1.80
N ALA A 17 -11.45 -3.25 2.92
CA ALA A 17 -10.84 -4.48 3.38
C ALA A 17 -11.95 -5.42 3.90
N ASP A 18 -11.71 -6.72 3.79
CA ASP A 18 -12.67 -7.69 4.32
C ASP A 18 -12.86 -7.48 5.84
N GLU A 19 -14.07 -7.74 6.32
CA GLU A 19 -14.45 -7.51 7.73
C GLU A 19 -13.49 -8.18 8.72
N HIS A 20 -13.08 -9.42 8.43
CA HIS A 20 -12.13 -10.16 9.28
C HIS A 20 -10.75 -9.48 9.39
N VAL A 21 -10.32 -8.74 8.36
CA VAL A 21 -9.09 -7.95 8.40
C VAL A 21 -9.28 -6.72 9.28
N HIS A 22 -10.40 -6.01 9.12
CA HIS A 22 -10.72 -4.87 9.99
C HIS A 22 -10.75 -5.28 11.47
N GLN A 23 -11.48 -6.34 11.81
CA GLN A 23 -11.57 -6.84 13.19
C GLN A 23 -10.20 -7.25 13.76
N LYS A 24 -9.29 -7.77 12.92
CA LYS A 24 -7.95 -8.20 13.35
C LYS A 24 -7.06 -7.02 13.79
N TYR A 25 -7.25 -5.84 13.22
CA TYR A 25 -6.37 -4.69 13.45
C TYR A 25 -7.04 -3.52 14.19
N ASP A 26 -8.37 -3.52 14.34
CA ASP A 26 -9.15 -2.52 15.08
C ASP A 26 -8.55 -2.22 16.47
N PRO A 27 -8.42 -0.94 16.88
CA PRO A 27 -8.94 0.28 16.25
C PRO A 27 -8.02 0.91 15.20
N ARG A 28 -6.92 0.25 14.80
CA ARG A 28 -5.94 0.83 13.87
C ARG A 28 -6.46 0.79 12.43
N PRO A 29 -6.28 1.86 11.63
CA PRO A 29 -6.74 1.90 10.25
C PRO A 29 -6.08 0.81 9.40
N VAL A 30 -6.84 0.29 8.44
CA VAL A 30 -6.38 -0.59 7.37
C VAL A 30 -7.00 -0.09 6.08
N THR A 31 -6.20 0.03 5.02
CA THR A 31 -6.67 0.50 3.72
C THR A 31 -6.15 -0.38 2.61
N ARG A 32 -7.03 -0.72 1.67
CA ARG A 32 -6.68 -1.38 0.41
C ARG A 32 -6.93 -0.41 -0.73
N PHE A 33 -6.01 -0.36 -1.68
CA PHE A 33 -6.21 0.31 -2.95
C PHE A 33 -6.16 -0.71 -4.07
N ASP A 34 -7.21 -0.74 -4.88
CA ASP A 34 -7.27 -1.58 -6.08
C ASP A 34 -7.04 -0.69 -7.29
N ARG A 35 -6.19 -1.17 -8.22
CA ARG A 35 -5.99 -0.49 -9.49
C ARG A 35 -7.25 -0.64 -10.36
N VAL A 36 -7.78 0.48 -10.84
CA VAL A 36 -8.91 0.54 -11.77
C VAL A 36 -8.41 0.25 -13.18
N SER A 37 -8.50 -1.01 -13.59
CA SER A 37 -8.01 -1.51 -14.87
C SER A 37 -8.85 -2.69 -15.34
N ASP A 38 -9.00 -2.86 -16.65
CA ASP A 38 -9.70 -4.01 -17.25
C ASP A 38 -8.91 -5.33 -17.13
N ASP A 39 -7.64 -5.26 -16.70
CA ASP A 39 -6.81 -6.44 -16.45
C ASP A 39 -7.12 -7.03 -15.07
N ALA A 40 -7.72 -8.22 -15.06
CA ALA A 40 -8.00 -9.00 -13.84
C ALA A 40 -6.75 -9.35 -13.02
N ARG A 41 -5.54 -9.21 -13.58
CA ARG A 41 -4.28 -9.42 -12.87
C ARG A 41 -3.69 -8.14 -12.28
N SER A 42 -4.46 -7.06 -12.26
CA SER A 42 -4.02 -5.79 -11.69
C SER A 42 -3.75 -5.96 -10.19
N PRO A 43 -2.63 -5.40 -9.68
CA PRO A 43 -2.27 -5.55 -8.28
C PRO A 43 -3.19 -4.71 -7.38
N SER A 44 -3.34 -5.18 -6.14
CA SER A 44 -3.85 -4.41 -5.01
C SER A 44 -2.69 -3.95 -4.13
N LEU A 45 -2.82 -2.78 -3.51
CA LEU A 45 -1.88 -2.24 -2.55
C LEU A 45 -2.53 -2.18 -1.17
N TRP A 46 -1.85 -2.70 -0.16
CA TRP A 46 -2.35 -2.77 1.21
C TRP A 46 -1.50 -1.94 2.15
N LEU A 47 -2.16 -1.14 2.98
CA LEU A 47 -1.57 -0.41 4.10
C LEU A 47 -2.20 -0.98 5.37
N ARG A 48 -1.40 -1.65 6.20
CA ARG A 48 -1.89 -2.32 7.40
C ARG A 48 -0.85 -2.30 8.52
N PRO A 49 -1.27 -2.36 9.79
CA PRO A 49 -0.32 -2.55 10.88
C PRO A 49 0.48 -3.84 10.69
N VAL A 50 1.74 -3.83 11.14
CA VAL A 50 2.64 -5.00 11.04
C VAL A 50 2.16 -6.15 11.92
N ASP A 51 1.62 -5.82 13.10
CA ASP A 51 1.14 -6.78 14.08
C ASP A 51 -0.38 -6.74 14.23
N PRO A 52 -1.06 -7.89 14.43
CA PRO A 52 -2.46 -7.96 14.85
C PRO A 52 -2.70 -7.17 16.15
N ASN A 53 -3.92 -6.68 16.40
CA ASN A 53 -4.17 -5.93 17.63
C ASN A 53 -4.18 -6.86 18.86
N THR A 54 -3.08 -6.87 19.58
CA THR A 54 -2.83 -7.67 20.78
C THR A 54 -2.14 -6.79 21.81
N GLU A 55 -2.09 -7.23 23.08
CA GLU A 55 -1.48 -6.46 24.18
C GLU A 55 -0.01 -6.09 23.93
N HIS A 56 0.69 -6.85 23.09
CA HIS A 56 2.12 -6.65 22.78
C HIS A 56 2.37 -6.12 21.36
N ALA A 57 1.33 -5.70 20.65
CA ALA A 57 1.46 -5.25 19.28
C ALA A 57 2.26 -3.95 19.18
N GLU A 58 3.16 -3.85 18.20
CA GLU A 58 3.69 -2.55 17.80
C GLU A 58 2.58 -1.76 17.10
N THR A 59 2.07 -0.72 17.79
CA THR A 59 0.90 0.03 17.33
C THR A 59 1.22 1.11 16.30
N GLU A 60 2.48 1.54 16.24
CA GLU A 60 2.92 2.66 15.40
C GLU A 60 3.47 2.21 14.04
N ARG A 61 3.73 0.91 13.82
CA ARG A 61 4.33 0.45 12.57
C ARG A 61 3.31 -0.07 11.57
N TYR A 62 3.46 0.41 10.34
CA TYR A 62 2.64 0.06 9.19
C TYR A 62 3.47 -0.56 8.09
N GLY A 63 3.00 -1.66 7.53
CA GLY A 63 3.54 -2.29 6.34
C GLY A 63 2.78 -1.87 5.08
N VAL A 64 3.54 -1.64 4.00
CA VAL A 64 2.99 -1.48 2.65
C VAL A 64 3.27 -2.75 1.85
N SER A 65 2.22 -3.41 1.36
CA SER A 65 2.31 -4.68 0.64
C SER A 65 1.61 -4.57 -0.72
N VAL A 66 2.19 -5.18 -1.76
CA VAL A 66 1.51 -5.43 -3.03
C VAL A 66 0.95 -6.85 -2.99
N VAL A 67 -0.29 -7.03 -3.42
CA VAL A 67 -0.97 -8.31 -3.49
C VAL A 67 -1.42 -8.53 -4.93
N ARG A 68 -1.06 -9.67 -5.52
CA ARG A 68 -1.67 -10.14 -6.76
C ARG A 68 -2.69 -11.23 -6.47
N GLU A 69 -3.65 -11.39 -7.36
CA GLU A 69 -4.63 -12.48 -7.28
C GLU A 69 -3.90 -13.84 -7.20
N GLY A 70 -4.25 -14.63 -6.18
CA GLY A 70 -3.65 -15.95 -5.93
C GLY A 70 -2.41 -15.96 -5.02
N GLU A 71 -1.93 -14.81 -4.53
CA GLU A 71 -0.85 -14.75 -3.54
C GLU A 71 -1.40 -14.63 -2.11
N GLU A 72 -1.32 -15.70 -1.32
CA GLU A 72 -1.64 -15.68 0.11
C GLU A 72 -0.45 -15.13 0.92
N GLY A 73 -0.71 -14.12 1.75
CA GLY A 73 0.27 -13.63 2.73
C GLY A 73 1.42 -12.84 2.11
N ASN A 74 1.16 -11.60 1.70
CA ASN A 74 2.24 -10.76 1.16
C ASN A 74 3.03 -10.06 2.26
N GLU A 75 4.33 -10.35 2.31
CA GLU A 75 5.30 -9.62 3.12
C GLU A 75 5.33 -8.15 2.70
N PRO A 76 5.28 -7.19 3.64
CA PRO A 76 5.47 -5.78 3.30
C PRO A 76 6.82 -5.55 2.64
N PHE A 77 6.83 -4.83 1.52
CA PHE A 77 8.09 -4.43 0.86
C PHE A 77 8.67 -3.16 1.48
N ALA A 78 7.89 -2.46 2.31
CA ALA A 78 8.28 -1.28 3.07
C ALA A 78 7.58 -1.28 4.44
N HIS A 79 8.26 -0.73 5.45
CA HIS A 79 7.78 -0.54 6.80
C HIS A 79 7.94 0.92 7.18
N THR A 80 6.91 1.51 7.77
CA THR A 80 6.89 2.94 8.09
C THR A 80 6.39 3.16 9.51
N GLU A 81 6.87 4.24 10.14
CA GLU A 81 6.33 4.73 11.40
C GLU A 81 5.11 5.62 11.13
N GLY A 82 3.93 5.06 11.36
CA GLY A 82 2.64 5.73 11.23
C GLY A 82 1.96 5.54 9.87
N PHE A 83 0.62 5.61 9.90
CA PHE A 83 -0.22 5.41 8.72
C PHE A 83 0.01 6.47 7.62
N GLU A 84 0.27 7.73 7.99
CA GLU A 84 0.52 8.81 7.03
C GLU A 84 1.84 8.62 6.27
N ALA A 85 2.87 8.07 6.92
CA ALA A 85 4.11 7.70 6.24
C ALA A 85 3.86 6.55 5.25
N ALA A 86 3.09 5.53 5.66
CA ALA A 86 2.65 4.46 4.77
C ALA A 86 1.88 4.99 3.55
N ARG A 87 1.01 5.99 3.72
CA ARG A 87 0.29 6.64 2.60
C ARG A 87 1.22 7.34 1.62
N ARG A 88 2.27 8.02 2.09
CA ARG A 88 3.25 8.66 1.19
C ARG A 88 4.05 7.63 0.40
N VAL A 89 4.48 6.56 1.05
CA VAL A 89 5.19 5.44 0.41
C VAL A 89 4.29 4.75 -0.62
N ALA A 90 3.02 4.52 -0.28
CA ALA A 90 2.02 3.99 -1.20
C ALA A 90 1.78 4.89 -2.41
N LYS A 91 1.72 6.21 -2.21
CA LYS A 91 1.60 7.18 -3.30
C LYS A 91 2.80 7.12 -4.25
N ALA A 92 4.02 7.11 -3.70
CA ALA A 92 5.23 6.98 -4.50
C ALA A 92 5.26 5.68 -5.31
N PHE A 93 4.83 4.57 -4.70
CA PHE A 93 4.67 3.29 -5.40
C PHE A 93 3.75 3.44 -6.61
N VAL A 94 2.54 3.94 -6.39
CA VAL A 94 1.49 3.99 -7.41
C VAL A 94 1.90 4.92 -8.57
N GLU A 95 2.44 6.10 -8.28
CA GLU A 95 2.87 7.03 -9.33
C GLU A 95 3.97 6.44 -10.22
N ALA A 96 4.93 5.74 -9.63
CA ALA A 96 6.00 5.08 -10.39
C ALA A 96 5.50 3.85 -11.14
N TYR A 97 4.60 3.07 -10.53
CA TYR A 97 3.96 1.93 -11.17
C TYR A 97 3.20 2.37 -12.44
N GLU A 98 2.32 3.38 -12.34
CA GLU A 98 1.54 3.85 -13.51
C GLU A 98 2.45 4.43 -14.59
N ARG A 99 3.46 5.21 -14.22
CA ARG A 99 4.46 5.70 -15.20
C ARG A 99 5.16 4.56 -15.92
N ALA A 100 5.48 3.48 -15.21
CA ALA A 100 6.12 2.31 -15.80
C ALA A 100 5.16 1.53 -16.70
N VAL A 101 3.89 1.40 -16.33
CA VAL A 101 2.84 0.79 -17.18
C VAL A 101 2.66 1.60 -18.46
N ASP A 102 2.50 2.93 -18.36
CA ASP A 102 2.34 3.82 -19.51
C ASP A 102 3.57 3.80 -20.44
N GLY A 103 4.76 3.60 -19.86
CA GLY A 103 6.02 3.44 -20.58
C GLY A 103 6.23 2.06 -21.18
N GLY A 104 5.33 1.10 -20.98
CA GLY A 104 5.45 -0.27 -21.47
C GLY A 104 6.55 -1.09 -20.78
N SER A 105 6.85 -0.80 -19.52
CA SER A 105 7.81 -1.58 -18.72
C SER A 105 7.29 -3.00 -18.46
N ASP A 106 8.19 -3.99 -18.56
CA ASP A 106 7.89 -5.38 -18.18
C ASP A 106 7.86 -5.59 -16.64
N SER A 107 8.32 -4.59 -15.87
CA SER A 107 8.48 -4.69 -14.40
C SER A 107 7.94 -3.48 -13.64
N PRO A 108 6.65 -3.09 -13.82
CA PRO A 108 6.11 -1.89 -13.18
C PRO A 108 6.05 -1.99 -11.65
N ILE A 109 5.93 -3.19 -11.09
CA ILE A 109 5.93 -3.41 -9.63
C ILE A 109 7.29 -3.10 -9.02
N GLU A 110 8.39 -3.49 -9.68
CA GLU A 110 9.73 -3.21 -9.17
C GLU A 110 10.03 -1.71 -9.23
N ALA A 111 9.63 -1.03 -10.31
CA ALA A 111 9.70 0.43 -10.39
C ALA A 111 8.91 1.12 -9.25
N GLY A 112 7.72 0.61 -8.92
CA GLY A 112 6.95 1.07 -7.77
C GLY A 112 7.68 0.86 -6.43
N LYS A 113 8.24 -0.32 -6.20
CA LYS A 113 8.99 -0.63 -4.96
C LYS A 113 10.24 0.24 -4.80
N GLU A 114 10.97 0.49 -5.88
CA GLU A 114 12.16 1.37 -5.85
C GLU A 114 11.79 2.81 -5.49
N ALA A 115 10.71 3.34 -6.07
CA ALA A 115 10.22 4.68 -5.74
C ALA A 115 9.73 4.77 -4.28
N ALA A 116 9.03 3.74 -3.81
CA ALA A 116 8.58 3.64 -2.43
C ALA A 116 9.73 3.63 -1.43
N ARG A 117 10.79 2.84 -1.66
CA ARG A 117 12.00 2.85 -0.83
C ARG A 117 12.67 4.22 -0.80
N SER A 118 12.79 4.87 -1.96
CA SER A 118 13.35 6.21 -2.05
C SER A 118 12.53 7.24 -1.24
N ALA A 119 11.21 7.10 -1.22
CA ALA A 119 10.32 7.95 -0.43
C ALA A 119 10.44 7.68 1.07
N ASP A 120 10.59 6.43 1.48
CA ASP A 120 10.79 6.04 2.88
C ASP A 120 12.12 6.54 3.44
N ASP A 121 13.21 6.39 2.67
CA ASP A 121 14.53 6.91 3.01
C ASP A 121 14.52 8.43 3.18
N ALA A 122 13.77 9.15 2.34
CA ALA A 122 13.61 10.60 2.44
C ALA A 122 12.84 11.05 3.69
N VAL A 123 11.94 10.21 4.21
CA VAL A 123 11.19 10.50 5.45
C VAL A 123 12.01 10.14 6.69
N SER A 124 12.91 9.17 6.58
CA SER A 124 13.74 8.68 7.69
C SER A 124 15.06 9.46 7.89
N ALA A 125 15.46 10.29 6.93
CA ALA A 125 16.66 11.11 7.05
C ALA A 125 16.44 12.28 8.05
N PRO A 126 17.32 12.46 9.06
CA PRO A 126 17.26 13.64 9.94
C PRO A 126 17.61 14.91 9.14
N VAL A 127 16.76 15.93 9.28
CA VAL A 127 16.98 17.30 8.76
C VAL A 127 18.19 17.95 9.42
#